data_AF-A0A7V9TGS8-F1
#
_entry.id   AF-A0A7V9TGS8-F1
#
_cell.length_a   1.000
_cell.length_b   1.000
_cell.length_c   1.000
_cell.angle_alpha   90.00
_cell.angle_beta   90.00
_cell.angle_gamma   90.00
#
_symmetry.space_group_name_H-M   'P 1'
#
loop_
_entity.id
_entity.type
_entity.pdbx_description
1 polymer ?
#
loop_
_entity_poly.entity_id
_entity_poly.type
_entity_poly.pdbx_seq_one_letter_code
_entity_poly.pdbx_strand_id
1 'polypeptide(L)'
;MSKSVLLVDDDDASLRLLERFFTRLGWEPHATKSPQESIVLYETVRPYLVILDLQMPKLSGIDLLQILRDRDPDSSIVMLTGHADVESAVTAMRMGAQNYLTKPISLDHLEAVAAAAMESTTIRRRNRVLSSQQIGQLPTGEEIPSSTAFRDLDERIDRLSEVDATILLQGETGTGKGWLAKRIHARSARSTAPLIEVDCAQLSGQNLEQRLFGAERMTNRGRRVDPRGMFEIANGGTILLDRIELLHQDLQPKLLGFLATRKFRRAGGETEVEVDVRIVAAAAVDMEEEIRQGRFREDLYYRLAVFPLRIPPLRERSRAEISELANYLLHVLREGRSDSPAVRIS
;
A
#
# COMPACT_ATOMS: atom_id res chain seq x y z
N MET A 1 -11.31 13.10 -12.20
CA MET A 1 -10.17 12.57 -12.96
C MET A 1 -10.75 11.73 -14.09
N SER A 2 -10.38 12.02 -15.33
CA SER A 2 -10.75 11.17 -16.46
C SER A 2 -10.06 9.81 -16.30
N LYS A 3 -10.77 8.75 -16.67
CA LYS A 3 -10.29 7.37 -16.63
C LYS A 3 -9.53 7.09 -17.91
N SER A 4 -8.23 7.36 -17.92
CA SER A 4 -7.40 7.17 -19.12
C SER A 4 -7.05 5.70 -19.35
N VAL A 5 -7.10 5.27 -20.61
CA VAL A 5 -6.75 3.92 -21.08
C VAL A 5 -5.77 4.03 -22.22
N LEU A 6 -4.68 3.27 -22.16
CA LEU A 6 -3.73 3.13 -23.27
C LEU A 6 -4.07 1.89 -24.08
N LEU A 7 -4.17 2.04 -25.40
CA LEU A 7 -4.47 0.98 -26.36
C LEU A 7 -3.24 0.79 -27.24
N VAL A 8 -2.69 -0.42 -27.28
CA VAL A 8 -1.51 -0.76 -28.07
C VAL A 8 -1.83 -1.97 -28.93
N ASP A 9 -1.96 -1.75 -30.23
CA ASP A 9 -2.36 -2.77 -31.22
C ASP A 9 -1.86 -2.30 -32.60
N ASP A 10 -1.33 -3.18 -33.43
CA ASP A 10 -0.86 -2.82 -34.77
C ASP A 10 -2.01 -2.75 -35.80
N ASP A 11 -3.18 -3.32 -35.47
CA ASP A 11 -4.38 -3.28 -36.29
C ASP A 11 -5.22 -2.00 -36.06
N ASP A 12 -5.31 -1.20 -37.12
CA ASP A 12 -6.15 -0.01 -37.23
C ASP A 12 -7.63 -0.24 -36.90
N ALA A 13 -8.18 -1.38 -37.32
CA ALA A 13 -9.59 -1.67 -37.11
C ALA A 13 -9.88 -1.97 -35.63
N SER A 14 -9.00 -2.74 -34.99
CA SER A 14 -9.02 -3.05 -33.56
C SER A 14 -8.89 -1.78 -32.71
N LEU A 15 -7.93 -0.91 -33.01
CA LEU A 15 -7.79 0.37 -32.29
C LEU A 15 -9.06 1.23 -32.38
N ARG A 16 -9.61 1.42 -33.60
CA ARG A 16 -10.84 2.22 -33.79
C ARG A 16 -12.05 1.64 -33.04
N LEU A 17 -12.15 0.31 -32.96
CA LEU A 17 -13.20 -0.36 -32.20
C LEU A 17 -13.06 -0.07 -30.70
N LEU A 18 -11.86 -0.26 -30.16
CA LEU A 18 -11.55 -0.06 -28.75
C LEU A 18 -11.71 1.40 -28.32
N GLU A 19 -11.23 2.35 -29.14
CA GLU A 19 -11.42 3.79 -28.91
C GLU A 19 -12.89 4.16 -28.80
N ARG A 20 -13.72 3.74 -29.77
CA ARG A 20 -15.17 3.99 -29.74
C ARG A 20 -15.83 3.35 -28.52
N PHE A 21 -15.40 2.13 -28.17
CA PHE A 21 -15.92 1.40 -27.03
C PHE A 21 -15.65 2.14 -25.72
N PHE A 22 -14.38 2.47 -25.42
CA PHE A 22 -14.02 3.16 -24.19
C PHE A 22 -14.54 4.61 -24.12
N THR A 23 -14.60 5.31 -25.26
CA THR A 23 -15.21 6.65 -25.32
C THR A 23 -16.69 6.61 -24.90
N ARG A 24 -17.45 5.60 -25.36
CA ARG A 24 -18.86 5.42 -24.97
C ARG A 24 -19.04 5.05 -23.49
N LEU A 25 -18.04 4.44 -22.87
CA LEU A 25 -17.99 4.20 -21.42
C LEU A 25 -17.59 5.46 -20.61
N GLY A 26 -17.32 6.59 -21.27
CA GLY A 26 -16.88 7.83 -20.65
C GLY A 26 -15.42 7.82 -20.20
N TRP A 27 -14.60 6.95 -20.79
CA TRP A 27 -13.17 6.85 -20.53
C TRP A 27 -12.39 7.56 -21.65
N GLU A 28 -11.11 7.83 -21.39
CA GLU A 28 -10.25 8.60 -22.29
C GLU A 28 -9.22 7.64 -22.94
N PRO A 29 -9.49 7.12 -24.15
CA PRO A 29 -8.56 6.23 -24.83
C PRO A 29 -7.41 7.01 -25.47
N HIS A 30 -6.21 6.47 -25.35
CA HIS A 30 -5.02 6.89 -26.08
C HIS A 30 -4.51 5.69 -26.86
N ALA A 31 -4.53 5.75 -28.18
CA ALA A 31 -4.15 4.65 -29.05
C ALA A 31 -2.78 4.87 -29.70
N THR A 32 -2.01 3.79 -29.83
CA THR A 32 -0.79 3.77 -30.65
C THR A 32 -0.58 2.39 -31.26
N LYS A 33 0.09 2.37 -32.41
CA LYS A 33 0.56 1.14 -33.07
C LYS A 33 2.03 0.84 -32.79
N SER A 34 2.73 1.76 -32.14
CA SER A 34 4.16 1.64 -31.89
C SER A 34 4.39 1.25 -30.42
N PRO A 35 5.04 0.10 -30.18
CA PRO A 35 5.46 -0.27 -28.84
C PRO A 35 6.36 0.80 -28.18
N GLN A 36 7.20 1.49 -28.97
CA GLN A 36 8.07 2.56 -28.46
C GLN A 36 7.27 3.80 -28.05
N GLU A 37 6.33 4.23 -28.88
CA GLU A 37 5.43 5.35 -28.56
C GLU A 37 4.55 5.03 -27.35
N SER A 38 4.14 3.76 -27.19
CA SER A 38 3.33 3.33 -26.04
C SER A 38 4.02 3.57 -24.70
N ILE A 39 5.34 3.42 -24.63
CA ILE A 39 6.14 3.67 -23.43
C ILE A 39 6.13 5.17 -23.09
N VAL A 40 6.29 6.03 -24.09
CA VAL A 40 6.24 7.50 -23.93
C VAL A 40 4.84 7.96 -23.52
N LEU A 41 3.80 7.39 -24.15
CA LEU A 41 2.40 7.67 -23.78
C LEU A 41 2.08 7.19 -22.36
N TYR A 42 2.63 6.04 -21.95
CA TYR A 42 2.44 5.54 -20.58
C TYR A 42 2.98 6.53 -19.53
N GLU A 43 4.15 7.12 -19.77
CA GLU A 43 4.79 8.06 -18.84
C GLU A 43 4.07 9.41 -18.76
N THR A 44 3.59 9.89 -19.91
CA THR A 44 2.94 11.20 -20.03
C THR A 44 1.49 11.18 -19.57
N VAL A 45 0.72 10.17 -19.96
CA VAL A 45 -0.73 10.06 -19.68
C VAL A 45 -1.00 9.33 -18.36
N ARG A 46 -0.07 8.49 -17.90
CA ARG A 46 -0.22 7.63 -16.70
C ARG A 46 -1.57 6.88 -16.72
N PRO A 47 -1.83 6.05 -17.74
CA PRO A 47 -3.11 5.36 -17.91
C PRO A 47 -3.46 4.48 -16.71
N TYR A 48 -4.75 4.33 -16.41
CA TYR A 48 -5.22 3.41 -15.36
C TYR A 48 -5.35 1.97 -15.85
N LEU A 49 -5.42 1.78 -17.16
CA LEU A 49 -5.53 0.49 -17.82
C LEU A 49 -4.72 0.53 -19.12
N VAL A 50 -3.97 -0.52 -19.39
CA VAL A 50 -3.34 -0.77 -20.68
C VAL A 50 -4.00 -1.98 -21.32
N ILE A 51 -4.48 -1.81 -22.54
CA ILE A 51 -4.91 -2.91 -23.41
C ILE A 51 -3.79 -3.13 -24.43
N LEU A 52 -3.25 -4.33 -24.47
CA LEU A 52 -2.02 -4.63 -25.20
C LEU A 52 -2.21 -5.86 -26.09
N ASP A 53 -2.01 -5.74 -27.40
CA ASP A 53 -1.94 -6.90 -28.28
C ASP A 53 -0.66 -7.70 -28.01
N LEU A 54 -0.82 -9.03 -27.93
CA LEU A 54 0.26 -9.98 -27.75
C LEU A 54 1.16 -10.02 -28.99
N GLN A 55 0.57 -9.94 -30.18
CA GLN A 55 1.27 -10.07 -31.44
C GLN A 55 1.39 -8.70 -32.10
N MET A 56 2.59 -8.12 -32.04
CA MET A 56 2.89 -6.87 -32.73
C MET A 56 4.25 -6.97 -33.43
N PRO A 57 4.42 -6.29 -34.57
CA PRO A 57 5.70 -6.21 -35.25
C PRO A 57 6.73 -5.43 -34.40
N LYS A 58 7.99 -5.84 -34.49
CA LYS A 58 9.18 -5.25 -33.83
C LYS A 58 9.37 -5.58 -32.34
N LEU A 59 8.32 -5.55 -31.53
CA LEU A 59 8.38 -5.89 -30.10
C LEU A 59 7.13 -6.66 -29.70
N SER A 60 7.29 -7.83 -29.08
CA SER A 60 6.14 -8.63 -28.63
C SER A 60 5.39 -7.91 -27.52
N GLY A 61 4.07 -8.14 -27.43
CA GLY A 61 3.28 -7.70 -26.28
C GLY A 61 3.79 -8.26 -24.96
N ILE A 62 4.43 -9.43 -24.94
CA ILE A 62 5.04 -10.00 -23.73
C ILE A 62 6.25 -9.18 -23.28
N ASP A 63 7.12 -8.79 -24.22
CA ASP A 63 8.29 -7.96 -23.90
C ASP A 63 7.86 -6.57 -23.41
N LEU A 64 6.82 -6.00 -24.04
CA LEU A 64 6.27 -4.72 -23.62
C LEU A 64 5.57 -4.81 -22.25
N LEU A 65 4.88 -5.91 -21.95
CA LEU A 65 4.33 -6.19 -20.61
C LEU A 65 5.45 -6.14 -19.55
N GLN A 66 6.58 -6.81 -19.81
CA GLN A 66 7.71 -6.80 -18.88
C GLN A 66 8.26 -5.39 -18.66
N ILE A 67 8.50 -4.64 -19.73
CA ILE A 67 9.02 -3.27 -19.65
C ILE A 67 8.09 -2.36 -18.84
N LEU A 68 6.77 -2.46 -19.06
CA LEU A 68 5.78 -1.67 -18.33
C LEU A 68 5.66 -2.10 -16.87
N ARG A 69 5.79 -3.40 -16.58
CA ARG A 69 5.80 -3.94 -15.22
C ARG A 69 7.03 -3.54 -14.42
N ASP A 70 8.22 -3.59 -15.02
CA ASP A 70 9.47 -3.18 -14.37
C ASP A 70 9.45 -1.69 -14.02
N ARG A 71 8.78 -0.86 -14.83
CA ARG A 71 8.61 0.58 -14.59
C ARG A 71 7.48 0.90 -13.60
N ASP A 72 6.39 0.16 -13.65
CA ASP A 72 5.22 0.35 -12.79
C ASP A 72 4.63 -1.01 -12.38
N PRO A 73 5.05 -1.55 -11.22
CA PRO A 73 4.55 -2.82 -10.68
C PRO A 73 3.06 -2.81 -10.34
N ASP A 74 2.39 -1.65 -10.36
CA ASP A 74 0.96 -1.50 -10.14
C ASP A 74 0.16 -1.25 -11.42
N SER A 75 0.82 -1.27 -12.58
CA SER A 75 0.15 -1.14 -13.89
C SER A 75 -0.87 -2.25 -14.11
N SER A 76 -2.11 -1.88 -14.45
CA SER A 76 -3.13 -2.85 -14.85
C SER A 76 -3.07 -3.06 -16.35
N ILE A 77 -2.59 -4.23 -16.76
CA ILE A 77 -2.37 -4.58 -18.17
C ILE A 77 -3.24 -5.79 -18.52
N VAL A 78 -4.05 -5.64 -19.57
CA VAL A 78 -4.90 -6.70 -20.13
C VAL A 78 -4.40 -7.02 -21.52
N MET A 79 -4.10 -8.30 -21.75
CA MET A 79 -3.57 -8.77 -23.02
C MET A 79 -4.70 -9.16 -23.98
N LEU A 80 -4.57 -8.79 -25.24
CA LEU A 80 -5.39 -9.25 -26.36
C LEU A 80 -4.56 -10.19 -27.23
N THR A 81 -5.19 -11.19 -27.86
CA THR A 81 -4.49 -12.08 -28.79
C THR A 81 -5.42 -12.57 -29.90
N GLY A 82 -4.89 -12.79 -31.11
CA GLY A 82 -5.60 -13.51 -32.17
C GLY A 82 -5.51 -15.03 -32.09
N HIS A 83 -4.56 -15.56 -31.32
CA HIS A 83 -4.31 -17.01 -31.19
C HIS A 83 -4.56 -17.47 -29.76
N ALA A 84 -5.46 -18.43 -29.58
CA ALA A 84 -5.79 -19.05 -28.30
C ALA A 84 -4.72 -20.08 -27.87
N ASP A 85 -3.45 -19.68 -27.89
CA ASP A 85 -2.38 -20.51 -27.32
C ASP A 85 -2.36 -20.37 -25.80
N VAL A 86 -2.67 -21.47 -25.12
CA VAL A 86 -2.74 -21.58 -23.66
C VAL A 86 -1.37 -21.29 -23.02
N GLU A 87 -0.28 -21.67 -23.68
CA GLU A 87 1.08 -21.48 -23.15
C GLU A 87 1.45 -19.99 -23.06
N SER A 88 1.14 -19.23 -24.12
CA SER A 88 1.29 -17.78 -24.14
C SER A 88 0.44 -17.07 -23.09
N ALA A 89 -0.80 -17.52 -22.86
CA ALA A 89 -1.68 -16.96 -21.83
C ALA A 89 -1.14 -17.20 -20.41
N VAL A 90 -0.66 -18.42 -20.13
CA VAL A 90 -0.06 -18.77 -18.83
C VAL A 90 1.21 -17.94 -18.59
N THR A 91 2.03 -17.75 -19.61
CA THR A 91 3.25 -16.94 -19.53
C THR A 91 2.92 -15.48 -19.22
N ALA A 92 1.96 -14.87 -19.94
CA ALA A 92 1.53 -13.51 -19.67
C ALA A 92 0.98 -13.32 -18.24
N MET A 93 0.18 -14.27 -17.74
CA MET A 93 -0.34 -14.22 -16.37
C MET A 93 0.79 -14.36 -15.33
N ARG A 94 1.79 -15.22 -15.56
CA ARG A 94 2.98 -15.35 -14.69
C ARG A 94 3.82 -14.08 -14.65
N MET A 95 3.89 -13.36 -15.76
CA MET A 95 4.56 -12.06 -15.87
C MET A 95 3.72 -10.90 -15.34
N GLY A 96 2.57 -11.19 -14.74
CA GLY A 96 1.74 -10.21 -14.07
C GLY A 96 0.74 -9.51 -14.98
N ALA A 97 0.38 -10.04 -16.15
CA ALA A 97 -0.84 -9.60 -16.82
C ALA A 97 -2.04 -9.78 -15.89
N GLN A 98 -2.93 -8.80 -15.84
CA GLN A 98 -4.10 -8.86 -14.97
C GLN A 98 -5.20 -9.73 -15.55
N ASN A 99 -5.30 -9.77 -16.88
CA ASN A 99 -6.18 -10.68 -17.58
C ASN A 99 -5.74 -10.85 -19.04
N TYR A 100 -6.34 -11.83 -19.71
CA TYR A 100 -6.07 -12.21 -21.09
C TYR A 100 -7.38 -12.44 -21.83
N LEU A 101 -7.54 -11.84 -23.01
CA LEU A 101 -8.73 -11.94 -23.85
C LEU A 101 -8.39 -12.38 -25.27
N THR A 102 -9.17 -13.31 -25.81
CA THR A 102 -9.05 -13.77 -27.20
C THR A 102 -9.87 -12.90 -28.15
N LYS A 103 -9.27 -12.51 -29.28
CA LYS A 103 -9.94 -11.94 -30.45
C LYS A 103 -10.65 -13.10 -31.20
N PRO A 104 -11.88 -12.91 -31.73
CA PRO A 104 -12.67 -11.68 -31.71
C PRO A 104 -13.20 -11.35 -30.30
N ILE A 105 -13.10 -10.08 -29.93
CA ILE A 105 -13.33 -9.62 -28.56
C ILE A 105 -14.84 -9.50 -28.30
N SER A 106 -15.33 -10.18 -27.25
CA SER A 106 -16.65 -9.90 -26.71
C SER A 106 -16.62 -8.57 -25.95
N LEU A 107 -17.40 -7.58 -26.40
CA LEU A 107 -17.43 -6.25 -25.77
C LEU A 107 -17.96 -6.31 -24.32
N ASP A 108 -18.91 -7.21 -24.03
CA ASP A 108 -19.43 -7.39 -22.67
C ASP A 108 -18.34 -7.97 -21.75
N HIS A 109 -17.52 -8.90 -22.26
CA HIS A 109 -16.41 -9.46 -21.51
C HIS A 109 -15.29 -8.43 -21.31
N LEU A 110 -14.97 -7.66 -22.35
CA LEU A 110 -14.01 -6.56 -22.27
C LEU A 110 -14.46 -5.51 -21.24
N GLU A 111 -15.75 -5.15 -21.19
CA GLU A 111 -16.28 -4.21 -20.19
C GLU A 111 -16.04 -4.69 -18.77
N ALA A 112 -16.41 -5.95 -18.48
CA ALA A 112 -16.26 -6.52 -17.15
C ALA A 112 -14.79 -6.58 -16.71
N VAL A 113 -13.91 -7.04 -17.60
CA VAL A 113 -12.47 -7.16 -17.32
C VAL A 113 -11.82 -5.79 -17.16
N ALA A 114 -12.13 -4.85 -18.05
CA ALA A 114 -11.60 -3.50 -17.99
C ALA A 114 -12.07 -2.75 -16.74
N ALA A 115 -13.34 -2.90 -16.34
CA ALA A 115 -13.87 -2.29 -15.13
C ALA A 115 -13.17 -2.80 -13.86
N ALA A 116 -12.99 -4.13 -13.74
CA ALA A 116 -12.30 -4.74 -12.62
C ALA A 116 -10.81 -4.34 -12.56
N ALA A 117 -10.13 -4.32 -13.71
CA ALA A 117 -8.74 -3.90 -13.80
C ALA A 117 -8.57 -2.44 -13.37
N MET A 118 -9.42 -1.54 -13.89
CA MET A 118 -9.35 -0.12 -13.57
C MET A 118 -9.72 0.20 -12.11
N GLU A 119 -10.65 -0.54 -11.51
CA GLU A 119 -10.96 -0.43 -10.09
C GLU A 119 -9.76 -0.84 -9.23
N SER A 120 -9.09 -1.94 -9.57
CA SER A 120 -7.85 -2.38 -8.92
C SER A 120 -6.76 -1.29 -8.98
N THR A 121 -6.49 -0.69 -10.14
CA THR A 121 -5.51 0.40 -10.26
C THR A 121 -5.93 1.63 -9.46
N THR A 122 -7.22 1.97 -9.45
CA THR A 122 -7.73 3.12 -8.71
C THR A 122 -7.52 2.94 -7.22
N ILE A 123 -7.76 1.73 -6.70
CA ILE A 123 -7.54 1.39 -5.29
C ILE A 123 -6.04 1.43 -4.97
N ARG A 124 -5.19 0.80 -5.79
CA ARG A 124 -3.72 0.80 -5.60
C ARG A 124 -3.13 2.20 -5.66
N ARG A 125 -3.51 3.01 -6.65
CA ARG A 125 -3.04 4.41 -6.78
C ARG A 125 -3.57 5.28 -5.65
N ARG A 126 -4.81 5.10 -5.18
CA ARG A 126 -5.30 5.79 -3.99
C ARG A 126 -4.52 5.39 -2.75
N ASN A 127 -4.22 4.10 -2.57
CA ASN A 127 -3.36 3.64 -1.48
C ASN A 127 -1.97 4.27 -1.59
N ARG A 128 -1.35 4.27 -2.77
CA ARG A 128 -0.04 4.90 -3.00
C ARG A 128 -0.05 6.41 -2.76
N VAL A 129 -1.09 7.12 -3.20
CA VAL A 129 -1.24 8.57 -2.98
C VAL A 129 -1.45 8.87 -1.50
N LEU A 130 -2.27 8.09 -0.80
CA LEU A 130 -2.48 8.21 0.65
C LEU A 130 -1.18 7.89 1.42
N SER A 131 -0.45 6.84 1.02
CA SER A 131 0.87 6.49 1.56
C SER A 131 1.94 7.55 1.25
N SER A 132 1.87 8.23 0.10
CA SER A 132 2.81 9.29 -0.29
C SER A 132 2.48 10.66 0.29
N GLN A 133 1.22 10.93 0.63
CA GLN A 133 0.78 12.21 1.21
C GLN A 133 0.99 12.25 2.73
N GLN A 134 1.20 11.11 3.39
CA GLN A 134 1.40 11.09 4.84
C GLN A 134 2.85 11.31 5.27
N ILE A 135 3.88 10.96 4.48
CA ILE A 135 5.28 11.18 4.87
C ILE A 135 6.12 11.30 3.59
N GLY A 136 6.91 12.38 3.46
CA GLY A 136 7.93 12.49 2.42
C GLY A 136 8.79 11.22 2.42
N GLN A 137 8.81 10.51 1.29
CA GLN A 137 9.45 9.22 1.16
C GLN A 137 10.93 9.32 1.54
N LEU A 138 11.25 8.84 2.74
CA LEU A 138 12.51 8.17 2.98
C LEU A 138 12.45 6.87 2.17
N PRO A 139 13.43 6.60 1.28
CA PRO A 139 13.47 5.38 0.49
C PRO A 139 13.29 4.17 1.41
N THR A 140 12.24 3.39 1.13
CA THR A 140 12.03 2.07 1.72
C THR A 140 13.03 1.13 1.06
N GLY A 141 14.31 1.24 1.44
CA GLY A 141 15.35 0.42 0.83
C GLY A 141 16.78 0.77 1.15
N GLU A 142 17.09 1.97 1.66
CA GLU A 142 18.48 2.28 1.98
C GLU A 142 18.87 1.77 3.36
N GLU A 143 19.87 0.90 3.38
CA GLU A 143 20.61 0.52 4.56
C GLU A 143 21.19 1.81 5.18
N ILE A 144 20.81 2.12 6.42
CA ILE A 144 21.65 3.01 7.25
C ILE A 144 23.04 2.36 7.25
N PRO A 145 24.11 3.12 6.94
CA PRO A 145 25.45 2.59 6.94
C PRO A 145 25.76 1.85 8.24
N SER A 146 26.53 0.77 8.12
CA SER A 146 26.78 -0.18 9.18
C SER A 146 27.79 0.37 10.20
N SER A 147 27.43 1.35 11.03
CA SER A 147 28.22 1.62 12.23
C SER A 147 27.86 0.67 13.37
N THR A 148 28.79 0.52 14.31
CA THR A 148 28.60 -0.28 15.52
C THR A 148 27.43 0.18 16.38
N ALA A 149 26.99 1.45 16.25
CA ALA A 149 25.89 2.00 17.04
C ALA A 149 24.51 1.51 16.56
N PHE A 150 24.34 1.26 15.25
CA PHE A 150 23.09 0.70 14.70
C PHE A 150 23.02 -0.82 14.77
N ARG A 151 24.15 -1.51 14.98
CA ARG A 151 24.20 -2.98 15.02
C ARG A 151 23.30 -3.56 16.12
N ASP A 152 23.34 -2.99 17.32
CA ASP A 152 22.50 -3.45 18.44
C ASP A 152 21.00 -3.26 18.16
N LEU A 153 20.63 -2.20 17.43
CA LEU A 153 19.25 -1.96 17.02
C LEU A 153 18.85 -2.91 15.88
N ASP A 154 19.72 -3.13 14.90
CA ASP A 154 19.47 -4.06 13.80
C ASP A 154 19.33 -5.50 14.28
N GLU A 155 20.18 -5.96 15.22
CA GLU A 155 20.01 -7.29 15.83
C GLU A 155 18.67 -7.43 16.56
N ARG A 156 18.21 -6.37 17.22
CA ARG A 156 16.88 -6.36 17.85
C ARG A 156 15.76 -6.37 16.81
N ILE A 157 15.90 -5.62 15.71
CA ILE A 157 14.95 -5.63 14.61
C ILE A 157 14.86 -7.04 14.02
N ASP A 158 15.99 -7.70 13.77
CA ASP A 158 16.01 -9.02 13.14
C ASP A 158 15.30 -10.05 14.01
N ARG A 159 15.65 -10.11 15.31
CA ARG A 159 14.95 -10.99 16.27
C ARG A 159 13.46 -10.68 16.36
N LEU A 160 13.08 -9.41 16.34
CA LEU A 160 11.66 -9.04 16.36
C LEU A 160 10.97 -9.39 15.04
N SER A 161 11.66 -9.33 13.92
CA SER A 161 11.09 -9.60 12.59
C SER A 161 10.75 -11.07 12.40
N GLU A 162 11.52 -11.98 13.01
CA GLU A 162 11.30 -13.43 13.01
C GLU A 162 10.03 -13.86 13.77
N VAL A 163 9.58 -13.08 14.76
CA VAL A 163 8.44 -13.44 15.61
C VAL A 163 7.15 -12.78 15.11
N ASP A 164 6.10 -13.57 14.89
CA ASP A 164 4.77 -13.07 14.53
C ASP A 164 3.94 -12.67 15.77
N ALA A 165 4.53 -11.80 16.60
CA ALA A 165 3.92 -11.30 17.83
C ALA A 165 3.62 -9.80 17.76
N THR A 166 2.79 -9.33 18.70
CA THR A 166 2.52 -7.91 18.89
C THR A 166 3.75 -7.18 19.43
N ILE A 167 4.12 -6.09 18.79
CA ILE A 167 5.26 -5.26 19.20
C ILE A 167 4.74 -3.91 19.66
N LEU A 168 5.22 -3.43 20.81
CA LEU A 168 4.94 -2.08 21.32
C LEU A 168 6.21 -1.24 21.25
N LEU A 169 6.22 -0.24 20.37
CA LEU A 169 7.30 0.73 20.23
C LEU A 169 7.02 1.95 21.11
N GLN A 170 7.88 2.23 22.08
CA GLN A 170 7.72 3.38 22.98
C GLN A 170 8.90 4.34 22.82
N GLY A 171 8.61 5.64 22.71
CA GLY A 171 9.65 6.66 22.65
C GLY A 171 9.06 7.99 22.21
N GLU A 172 9.80 9.08 22.41
CA GLU A 172 9.30 10.42 22.10
C GLU A 172 8.89 10.58 20.63
N THR A 173 8.07 11.58 20.34
CA THR A 173 7.75 11.98 18.96
C THR A 173 9.03 12.28 18.19
N GLY A 174 9.13 11.77 16.95
CA GLY A 174 10.31 11.98 16.10
C GLY A 174 11.51 11.05 16.37
N THR A 175 11.40 10.07 17.27
CA THR A 175 12.47 9.07 17.53
C THR A 175 12.60 7.98 16.47
N GLY A 176 11.73 7.97 15.45
CA GLY A 176 11.78 7.00 14.35
C GLY A 176 10.94 5.74 14.55
N LYS A 177 9.94 5.74 15.45
CA LYS A 177 9.03 4.59 15.67
C LYS A 177 8.42 4.04 14.36
N GLY A 178 7.88 4.91 13.49
CA GLY A 178 7.31 4.50 12.22
C GLY A 178 8.35 3.90 11.25
N TRP A 179 9.55 4.48 11.20
CA TRP A 179 10.66 3.92 10.40
C TRP A 179 11.05 2.53 10.90
N LEU A 180 11.11 2.34 12.22
CA LEU A 180 11.42 1.06 12.83
C LEU A 180 10.35 0.01 12.53
N ALA A 181 9.07 0.38 12.64
CA ALA A 181 7.95 -0.50 12.29
C ALA A 181 8.01 -0.97 10.83
N LYS A 182 8.33 -0.05 9.89
CA LYS A 182 8.53 -0.38 8.47
C LYS A 182 9.67 -1.38 8.27
N ARG A 183 10.80 -1.19 8.96
CA ARG A 183 11.93 -2.14 8.91
C ARG A 183 11.56 -3.52 9.44
N ILE A 184 10.87 -3.59 10.57
CA ILE A 184 10.40 -4.85 11.16
C ILE A 184 9.50 -5.59 10.16
N HIS A 185 8.58 -4.88 9.51
CA HIS A 185 7.72 -5.49 8.49
C HIS A 185 8.53 -5.98 7.27
N ALA A 186 9.41 -5.14 6.74
CA ALA A 186 10.23 -5.46 5.56
C ALA A 186 11.15 -6.67 5.75
N ARG A 187 11.58 -6.96 6.99
CA ARG A 187 12.39 -8.14 7.33
C ARG A 187 11.59 -9.32 7.87
N SER A 188 10.27 -9.20 7.98
CA SER A 188 9.40 -10.27 8.47
C SER A 188 8.98 -11.25 7.39
N ALA A 189 8.43 -12.40 7.80
CA ALA A 189 7.77 -13.34 6.88
C ALA A 189 6.59 -12.72 6.08
N ARG A 190 6.07 -11.57 6.54
CA ARG A 190 4.96 -10.83 5.91
C ARG A 190 5.44 -9.66 5.03
N SER A 191 6.72 -9.59 4.67
CA SER A 191 7.32 -8.46 3.94
C SER A 191 6.73 -8.18 2.55
N THR A 192 6.13 -9.19 1.92
CA THR A 192 5.45 -9.06 0.62
C THR A 192 3.95 -8.74 0.76
N ALA A 193 3.43 -8.78 1.98
CA ALA A 193 2.03 -8.50 2.33
C ALA A 193 1.85 -7.01 2.69
N PRO A 194 0.61 -6.49 2.76
CA PRO A 194 0.42 -5.06 3.00
C PRO A 194 0.89 -4.61 4.39
N LEU A 195 1.51 -3.44 4.46
CA LEU A 195 1.69 -2.67 5.69
C LEU A 195 0.69 -1.51 5.71
N ILE A 196 -0.23 -1.54 6.67
CA ILE A 196 -1.26 -0.51 6.83
C ILE A 196 -0.97 0.32 8.07
N GLU A 197 -0.86 1.64 7.89
CA GLU A 197 -0.61 2.57 9.00
C GLU A 197 -1.90 3.29 9.39
N VAL A 198 -2.18 3.33 10.69
CA VAL A 198 -3.33 4.02 11.26
C VAL A 198 -2.85 4.90 12.40
N ASP A 199 -3.01 6.21 12.23
CA ASP A 199 -2.76 7.20 13.27
C ASP A 199 -4.03 7.36 14.13
N CYS A 200 -3.96 6.89 15.37
CA CYS A 200 -5.10 6.85 16.29
C CYS A 200 -5.57 8.25 16.72
N ALA A 201 -4.81 9.31 16.43
CA ALA A 201 -5.12 10.67 16.87
C ALA A 201 -5.74 11.56 15.78
N GLN A 202 -5.71 11.15 14.51
CA GLN A 202 -6.18 11.98 13.39
C GLN A 202 -7.71 12.03 13.25
N LEU A 203 -8.46 11.21 13.99
CA LEU A 203 -9.90 11.00 13.77
C LEU A 203 -10.68 10.97 15.07
N SER A 204 -11.92 11.48 15.02
CA SER A 204 -12.89 11.31 16.10
C SER A 204 -13.29 9.84 16.26
N GLY A 205 -13.69 9.43 17.48
CA GLY A 205 -13.92 8.02 17.85
C GLY A 205 -14.78 7.22 16.86
N GLN A 206 -15.94 7.73 16.44
CA GLN A 206 -16.81 7.03 15.47
C GLN A 206 -16.18 6.88 14.07
N ASN A 207 -15.44 7.89 13.62
CA ASN A 207 -14.75 7.84 12.32
C ASN A 207 -13.56 6.88 12.36
N LEU A 208 -12.86 6.82 13.49
CA LEU A 208 -11.77 5.88 13.72
C LEU A 208 -12.30 4.44 13.78
N GLU A 209 -13.44 4.22 14.44
CA GLU A 209 -14.10 2.90 14.47
C GLU A 209 -14.40 2.38 13.07
N GLN A 210 -15.11 3.17 12.27
CA GLN A 210 -15.50 2.78 10.92
C GLN A 210 -14.31 2.57 10.00
N ARG A 211 -13.20 3.30 10.21
CA ARG A 211 -11.97 3.06 9.45
C ARG A 211 -11.28 1.78 9.91
N LEU A 212 -11.11 1.56 11.21
CA LEU A 212 -10.42 0.38 11.73
C LEU A 212 -11.19 -0.91 11.39
N PHE A 213 -12.47 -0.94 11.75
CA PHE A 213 -13.31 -2.14 11.73
C PHE A 213 -14.28 -2.19 10.54
N GLY A 214 -14.33 -1.16 9.69
CA GLY A 214 -15.31 -1.08 8.62
C GLY A 214 -16.70 -0.69 9.11
N ALA A 215 -17.65 -0.56 8.20
CA ALA A 215 -19.03 -0.21 8.53
C ALA A 215 -20.01 -1.09 7.75
N GLU A 216 -21.03 -1.59 8.43
CA GLU A 216 -22.15 -2.29 7.80
C GLU A 216 -23.30 -1.29 7.61
N ARG A 217 -23.69 -0.99 6.37
CA ARG A 217 -24.76 0.00 6.12
C ARG A 217 -26.12 -0.68 6.03
N MET A 218 -26.99 -0.46 7.01
CA MET A 218 -28.41 -0.87 7.01
C MET A 218 -29.13 -0.44 5.72
N THR A 219 -29.52 -1.41 4.89
CA THR A 219 -30.04 -1.27 3.51
C THR A 219 -31.33 -0.48 3.44
N ASN A 220 -31.41 0.48 2.49
CA ASN A 220 -32.71 0.89 1.95
C ASN A 220 -32.75 1.09 0.42
N ARG A 221 -31.63 0.93 -0.33
CA ARG A 221 -31.62 1.04 -1.80
C ARG A 221 -30.50 0.20 -2.46
N GLY A 222 -30.78 -1.07 -2.73
CA GLY A 222 -30.51 -1.79 -3.99
C GLY A 222 -29.10 -2.03 -4.55
N ARG A 223 -28.03 -1.36 -4.11
CA ARG A 223 -26.66 -1.65 -4.60
C ARG A 223 -25.63 -1.15 -3.59
N ARG A 224 -24.90 -2.03 -2.89
CA ARG A 224 -23.98 -1.61 -1.82
C ARG A 224 -22.72 -2.47 -1.75
N VAL A 225 -21.57 -1.80 -1.79
CA VAL A 225 -20.27 -2.33 -1.36
C VAL A 225 -20.08 -1.81 0.06
N ASP A 226 -19.93 -2.71 1.03
CA ASP A 226 -19.61 -2.32 2.39
C ASP A 226 -18.16 -1.80 2.45
N PRO A 227 -17.90 -0.63 3.07
CA PRO A 227 -16.53 -0.16 3.27
C PRO A 227 -15.79 -1.13 4.19
N ARG A 228 -14.80 -1.84 3.63
CA ARG A 228 -13.90 -2.71 4.40
C ARG A 228 -13.07 -1.90 5.38
N GLY A 229 -12.87 -2.43 6.58
CA GLY A 229 -11.99 -1.84 7.59
C GLY A 229 -10.51 -2.01 7.29
N MET A 230 -9.66 -1.21 7.93
CA MET A 230 -8.20 -1.32 7.83
C MET A 230 -7.68 -2.68 8.29
N PHE A 231 -8.33 -3.31 9.28
CA PHE A 231 -8.00 -4.69 9.67
C PHE A 231 -8.28 -5.70 8.56
N GLU A 232 -9.35 -5.53 7.78
CA GLU A 232 -9.65 -6.38 6.62
C GLU A 232 -8.64 -6.16 5.48
N ILE A 233 -8.25 -4.90 5.27
CA ILE A 233 -7.26 -4.53 4.24
C ILE A 233 -5.86 -5.04 4.61
N ALA A 234 -5.51 -5.04 5.91
CA ALA A 234 -4.25 -5.52 6.43
C ALA A 234 -4.17 -7.06 6.53
N ASN A 235 -5.23 -7.79 6.19
CA ASN A 235 -5.28 -9.25 6.31
C ASN A 235 -4.11 -9.92 5.56
N GLY A 236 -3.42 -10.84 6.24
CA GLY A 236 -2.17 -11.46 5.80
C GLY A 236 -0.91 -10.61 6.03
N GLY A 237 -1.06 -9.32 6.33
CA GLY A 237 0.03 -8.35 6.47
C GLY A 237 0.24 -7.83 7.90
N THR A 238 0.70 -6.58 7.99
CA THR A 238 0.99 -5.90 9.25
C THR A 238 0.17 -4.61 9.37
N ILE A 239 -0.38 -4.33 10.55
CA ILE A 239 -0.97 -3.05 10.88
C ILE A 239 -0.12 -2.31 11.91
N LEU A 240 0.23 -1.06 11.60
CA LEU A 240 0.88 -0.12 12.50
C LEU A 240 -0.18 0.80 13.12
N LEU A 241 -0.39 0.68 14.42
CA LEU A 241 -1.22 1.59 15.20
C LEU A 241 -0.33 2.67 15.81
N ASP A 242 -0.21 3.81 15.13
CA ASP A 242 0.58 4.94 15.61
C ASP A 242 -0.21 5.80 16.59
N ARG A 243 0.50 6.39 17.55
CA ARG A 243 -0.05 7.17 18.68
C ARG A 243 -1.16 6.42 19.43
N ILE A 244 -0.91 5.17 19.78
CA ILE A 244 -1.90 4.28 20.43
C ILE A 244 -2.41 4.85 21.77
N GLU A 245 -1.62 5.68 22.45
CA GLU A 245 -2.01 6.40 23.66
C GLU A 245 -3.21 7.34 23.44
N LEU A 246 -3.42 7.80 22.20
CA LEU A 246 -4.52 8.68 21.82
C LEU A 246 -5.76 7.90 21.34
N LEU A 247 -5.76 6.57 21.48
CA LEU A 247 -6.92 5.75 21.14
C LEU A 247 -8.11 6.07 22.05
N HIS A 248 -9.22 6.46 21.41
CA HIS A 248 -10.47 6.79 22.09
C HIS A 248 -10.91 5.67 23.05
N GLN A 249 -11.34 6.03 24.26
CA GLN A 249 -11.68 5.08 25.33
C GLN A 249 -12.72 4.02 24.89
N ASP A 250 -13.74 4.44 24.13
CA ASP A 250 -14.77 3.53 23.59
C ASP A 250 -14.23 2.45 22.64
N LEU A 251 -13.06 2.67 22.03
CA LEU A 251 -12.44 1.72 21.10
C LEU A 251 -11.47 0.77 21.77
N GLN A 252 -10.98 1.10 22.97
CA GLN A 252 -10.04 0.25 23.71
C GLN A 252 -10.61 -1.16 24.00
N PRO A 253 -11.88 -1.32 24.44
CA PRO A 253 -12.48 -2.66 24.62
C PRO A 253 -12.60 -3.44 23.31
N LYS A 254 -12.92 -2.76 22.20
CA LYS A 254 -13.04 -3.40 20.88
C LYS A 254 -11.68 -3.89 20.38
N LEU A 255 -10.65 -3.06 20.53
CA LEU A 255 -9.28 -3.44 20.18
C LEU A 255 -8.78 -4.59 21.07
N LEU A 256 -9.07 -4.58 22.37
CA LEU A 256 -8.74 -5.68 23.27
C LEU A 256 -9.40 -6.99 22.82
N GLY A 257 -10.69 -6.97 22.49
CA GLY A 257 -11.41 -8.13 21.96
C GLY A 257 -10.80 -8.67 20.67
N PHE A 258 -10.41 -7.77 19.76
CA PHE A 258 -9.70 -8.11 18.52
C PHE A 258 -8.33 -8.74 18.80
N LEU A 259 -7.53 -8.17 19.71
CA LEU A 259 -6.22 -8.72 20.08
C LEU A 259 -6.30 -10.10 20.76
N ALA A 260 -7.43 -10.39 21.40
CA ALA A 260 -7.67 -11.69 22.03
C ALA A 260 -8.08 -12.75 21.00
N THR A 261 -9.01 -12.41 20.10
CA THR A 261 -9.72 -13.38 19.26
C THR A 261 -9.32 -13.37 17.79
N ARG A 262 -8.68 -12.29 17.32
CA ARG A 262 -8.50 -11.96 15.89
C ARG A 262 -9.81 -11.78 15.12
N LYS A 263 -10.90 -11.59 15.86
CA LYS A 263 -12.24 -11.37 15.34
C LYS A 263 -12.77 -10.03 15.77
N PHE A 264 -13.59 -9.42 14.93
CA PHE A 264 -14.30 -8.19 15.27
C PHE A 264 -15.61 -8.12 14.48
N ARG A 265 -16.48 -7.19 14.87
CA ARG A 265 -17.68 -6.84 14.11
C ARG A 265 -17.50 -5.47 13.48
N ARG A 266 -18.05 -5.30 12.28
CA ARG A 266 -18.10 -3.99 11.63
C ARG A 266 -18.95 -3.01 12.45
N ALA A 267 -18.68 -1.71 12.33
CA ALA A 267 -19.46 -0.70 13.02
C ALA A 267 -20.94 -0.80 12.59
N GLY A 268 -21.84 -0.96 13.57
CA GLY A 268 -23.29 -1.12 13.34
C GLY A 268 -23.72 -2.46 12.75
N GLY A 269 -22.80 -3.43 12.68
CA GLY A 269 -23.02 -4.76 12.11
C GLY A 269 -23.08 -5.88 13.15
N GLU A 270 -23.68 -7.00 12.76
CA GLU A 270 -23.69 -8.23 13.57
C GLU A 270 -22.73 -9.29 13.05
N THR A 271 -22.24 -9.13 11.82
CA THR A 271 -21.35 -10.09 11.16
C THR A 271 -19.96 -10.04 11.79
N GLU A 272 -19.49 -11.20 12.24
CA GLU A 272 -18.13 -11.37 12.76
C GLU A 272 -17.15 -11.62 11.60
N VAL A 273 -16.06 -10.88 11.60
CA VAL A 273 -14.99 -10.94 10.60
C VAL A 273 -13.71 -11.41 11.30
N GLU A 274 -13.09 -12.45 10.78
CA GLU A 274 -11.82 -12.99 11.25
C GLU A 274 -10.70 -12.58 10.27
N VAL A 275 -9.60 -12.05 10.81
CA VAL A 275 -8.45 -11.63 10.01
C VAL A 275 -7.15 -12.07 10.69
N ASP A 276 -6.15 -12.41 9.87
CA ASP A 276 -4.81 -12.71 10.33
C ASP A 276 -3.89 -11.52 10.07
N VAL A 277 -3.63 -10.73 11.11
CA VAL A 277 -2.85 -9.47 10.99
C VAL A 277 -1.81 -9.38 12.09
N ARG A 278 -0.56 -9.12 11.72
CA ARG A 278 0.49 -8.78 12.68
C ARG A 278 0.33 -7.34 13.17
N ILE A 279 0.51 -7.11 14.46
CA ILE A 279 0.26 -5.79 15.06
C ILE A 279 1.56 -5.17 15.55
N VAL A 280 1.80 -3.93 15.15
CA VAL A 280 2.83 -3.07 15.72
C VAL A 280 2.13 -1.84 16.26
N ALA A 281 2.25 -1.56 17.55
CA ALA A 281 1.72 -0.35 18.17
C ALA A 281 2.86 0.60 18.48
N ALA A 282 2.64 1.90 18.34
CA ALA A 282 3.62 2.93 18.67
C ALA A 282 3.01 3.95 19.63
N ALA A 283 3.73 4.24 20.71
CA ALA A 283 3.35 5.23 21.70
C ALA A 283 4.39 6.35 21.83
N ALA A 284 3.93 7.61 21.91
CA ALA A 284 4.80 8.77 22.09
C ALA A 284 5.10 9.09 23.56
N VAL A 285 4.33 8.53 24.49
CA VAL A 285 4.36 8.82 25.92
C VAL A 285 4.62 7.55 26.74
N ASP A 286 4.79 7.74 28.05
CA ASP A 286 4.83 6.64 28.99
C ASP A 286 3.41 6.07 29.20
N MET A 287 3.21 4.82 28.76
CA MET A 287 1.91 4.15 28.86
C MET A 287 1.54 3.85 30.31
N GLU A 288 2.51 3.69 31.22
CA GLU A 288 2.22 3.47 32.65
C GLU A 288 1.57 4.71 33.28
N GLU A 289 1.97 5.90 32.84
CA GLU A 289 1.33 7.16 33.26
C GLU A 289 -0.10 7.26 32.73
N GLU A 290 -0.31 6.93 31.44
CA GLU A 290 -1.65 6.95 30.83
C GLU A 290 -2.62 5.98 31.51
N ILE A 291 -2.13 4.82 31.96
CA ILE A 291 -2.89 3.87 32.76
C ILE A 291 -3.22 4.46 34.14
N ARG A 292 -2.22 5.02 34.84
CA ARG A 292 -2.43 5.62 36.17
C ARG A 292 -3.43 6.78 36.14
N GLN A 293 -3.45 7.54 35.05
CA GLN A 293 -4.37 8.65 34.84
C GLN A 293 -5.75 8.20 34.30
N GLY A 294 -5.98 6.88 34.17
CA GLY A 294 -7.26 6.30 33.75
C GLY A 294 -7.62 6.56 32.29
N ARG A 295 -6.65 6.99 31.46
CA ARG A 295 -6.87 7.28 30.04
C ARG A 295 -6.67 6.05 29.16
N PHE A 296 -5.87 5.09 29.61
CA PHE A 296 -5.61 3.86 28.90
C PHE A 296 -5.88 2.65 29.78
N ARG A 297 -6.51 1.62 29.22
CA ARG A 297 -6.81 0.40 29.98
C ARG A 297 -5.56 -0.46 30.16
N GLU A 298 -5.36 -0.91 31.39
CA GLU A 298 -4.27 -1.79 31.79
C GLU A 298 -4.29 -3.14 31.04
N ASP A 299 -5.48 -3.73 30.87
CA ASP A 299 -5.65 -5.00 30.16
C ASP A 299 -5.24 -4.92 28.68
N LEU A 300 -5.59 -3.82 28.00
CA LEU A 300 -5.16 -3.53 26.64
C LEU A 300 -3.65 -3.34 26.54
N TYR A 301 -3.05 -2.62 27.50
CA TYR A 301 -1.61 -2.41 27.53
C TYR A 301 -0.86 -3.74 27.59
N TYR A 302 -1.22 -4.65 28.50
CA TYR A 302 -0.55 -5.95 28.60
C TYR A 302 -0.69 -6.81 27.34
N ARG A 303 -1.76 -6.64 26.57
CA ARG A 303 -1.96 -7.36 25.31
C ARG A 303 -1.18 -6.76 24.14
N LEU A 304 -0.86 -5.46 24.20
CA LEU A 304 -0.01 -4.77 23.24
C LEU A 304 1.48 -4.93 23.57
N ALA A 305 1.83 -4.89 24.85
CA ALA A 305 3.20 -4.94 25.37
C ALA A 305 3.76 -6.37 25.45
N VAL A 306 3.52 -7.21 24.43
CA VAL A 306 4.09 -8.56 24.37
C VAL A 306 5.61 -8.48 24.14
N PHE A 307 6.03 -7.63 23.20
CA PHE A 307 7.43 -7.24 23.01
C PHE A 307 7.55 -5.72 23.06
N PRO A 308 7.75 -5.14 24.25
CA PRO A 308 7.97 -3.70 24.39
C PRO A 308 9.40 -3.34 23.98
N LEU A 309 9.54 -2.36 23.09
CA LEU A 309 10.81 -1.82 22.65
C LEU A 309 10.84 -0.32 22.90
N ARG A 310 11.69 0.09 23.85
CA ARG A 310 11.96 1.50 24.14
C ARG A 310 13.01 2.04 23.18
N ILE A 311 12.65 3.10 22.46
CA ILE A 311 13.52 3.84 21.56
C ILE A 311 14.03 5.08 22.29
N PRO A 312 15.35 5.21 22.48
CA PRO A 312 15.91 6.36 23.17
C PRO A 312 15.74 7.65 22.33
N PRO A 313 15.49 8.79 23.00
CA PRO A 313 15.49 10.10 22.35
C PRO A 313 16.87 10.44 21.82
N LEU A 314 16.94 11.36 20.84
CA LEU A 314 18.20 11.72 20.18
C LEU A 314 19.30 12.18 21.16
N ARG A 315 18.92 12.81 22.27
CA ARG A 315 19.85 13.27 23.32
C ARG A 315 20.53 12.16 24.13
N GLU A 316 19.96 10.95 24.13
CA GLU A 316 20.49 9.78 24.84
C GLU A 316 21.29 8.85 23.90
N ARG A 317 21.28 9.15 22.59
CA ARG A 317 22.01 8.38 21.58
C ARG A 317 23.47 8.77 21.54
N SER A 318 24.30 7.83 21.11
CA SER A 318 25.74 8.08 20.98
C SER A 318 26.01 9.17 19.92
N ARG A 319 27.08 9.95 20.12
CA ARG A 319 27.45 11.00 19.15
C ARG A 319 27.73 10.43 17.76
N ALA A 320 28.25 9.21 17.68
CA ALA A 320 28.48 8.49 16.43
C ALA A 320 27.15 8.20 15.69
N GLU A 321 26.14 7.71 16.41
CA GLU A 321 24.80 7.43 15.85
C GLU A 321 24.13 8.71 15.33
N ILE A 322 24.26 9.82 16.07
CA ILE A 322 23.70 11.12 15.67
C ILE A 322 24.39 11.62 14.38
N SER A 323 25.71 11.52 14.30
CA SER A 323 26.47 11.93 13.11
C SER A 323 26.09 11.09 11.87
N GLU A 324 25.86 9.80 12.05
CA GLU A 324 25.43 8.92 10.97
C GLU A 324 24.01 9.19 10.50
N LEU A 325 23.07 9.39 11.44
CA LEU A 325 21.71 9.79 11.12
C LEU A 325 21.68 11.12 10.36
N ALA A 326 22.53 12.08 10.74
CA ALA A 326 22.66 13.35 10.04
C ALA A 326 23.17 13.15 8.60
N ASN A 327 24.18 12.31 8.40
CA ASN A 327 24.69 11.99 7.05
C ASN A 327 23.65 11.29 6.18
N TYR A 328 22.91 10.33 6.76
CA TYR A 328 21.82 9.64 6.07
C TYR A 328 20.71 10.61 5.65
N LEU A 329 20.25 11.47 6.57
CA LEU A 329 19.24 12.50 6.24
C LEU A 329 19.74 13.48 5.18
N LEU A 330 21.02 13.87 5.21
CA LEU A 330 21.63 14.70 4.17
C LEU A 330 21.65 14.00 2.81
N HIS A 331 21.87 12.68 2.78
CA HIS A 331 21.83 11.89 1.55
C HIS A 331 20.41 11.83 0.98
N VAL A 332 19.44 11.46 1.81
CA VAL A 332 18.01 11.38 1.43
C VAL A 332 17.49 12.73 0.93
N LEU A 333 17.86 13.83 1.61
CA LEU A 333 17.47 15.18 1.19
C LEU A 333 18.13 15.62 -0.13
N ARG A 334 19.30 15.08 -0.47
CA ARG A 334 19.96 15.33 -1.76
C ARG A 334 19.26 14.58 -2.88
N GLU A 335 18.90 13.32 -2.66
CA GLU A 335 18.21 12.49 -3.66
C GLU A 335 16.76 12.94 -3.88
N GLY A 336 16.05 13.27 -2.82
CA GLY A 336 14.68 13.82 -2.89
C GLY A 336 14.59 15.22 -3.53
N ARG A 337 15.72 15.89 -3.77
CA ARG A 337 15.79 17.19 -4.49
C ARG A 337 16.05 17.07 -5.98
N SER A 338 16.33 15.89 -6.51
CA SER A 338 16.64 15.70 -7.94
C SER A 338 15.43 15.97 -8.88
N ASP A 339 14.22 16.14 -8.34
CA ASP A 339 12.99 16.47 -9.10
C ASP A 339 12.41 17.86 -8.80
N SER A 340 13.15 18.76 -8.15
CA SER A 340 12.72 20.16 -7.94
C SER A 340 13.62 21.15 -8.70
N PRO A 341 13.06 22.08 -9.50
CA PRO A 341 13.86 23.06 -10.21
C PRO A 341 14.65 23.89 -9.20
N ALA A 342 15.96 24.00 -9.45
CA ALA A 342 16.87 24.75 -8.61
C ALA A 342 16.33 26.17 -8.37
N VAL A 343 16.05 26.49 -7.10
CA VAL A 343 15.80 27.86 -6.70
C VAL A 343 17.13 28.60 -6.81
N ARG A 344 17.31 29.36 -7.88
CA ARG A 344 18.36 30.37 -7.99
C ARG A 344 18.10 31.42 -6.93
N ILE A 345 18.94 31.47 -5.91
CA ILE A 345 19.05 32.62 -5.04
C ILE A 345 19.90 33.63 -5.80
N SER A 346 19.25 34.65 -6.35
CA SER A 346 19.87 35.87 -6.89
C SER A 346 20.27 36.81 -5.78
#